data_AF-A0A0G0Y2I0-F1
#
_entry.id   AF-A0A0G0Y2I0-F1
#
_cell.length_a   1.000
_cell.length_b   1.000
_cell.length_c   1.000
_cell.angle_alpha   90.00
_cell.angle_beta   90.00
_cell.angle_gamma   90.00
#
_symmetry.space_group_name_H-M   'P 1'
#
loop_
_entity.id
_entity.type
_entity.pdbx_description
1 polymer ?
#
loop_
_entity_poly.entity_id
_entity_poly.type
_entity_poly.pdbx_seq_one_letter_code
_entity_poly.pdbx_strand_id
1 'polypeptide(L)'
;AFTMFEKLIAGIDYEIVHRIYKIAVVPAQSVIPVEQATTNAAQIETIETGVKEEMKQQQTKNISTTPIQSSTVRNSLTASPSPLASNKKPGRNDPCWCGSGKKYKKCHLISDLD
;
A
#
# COMPACT_ATOMS: atom_id res chain seq x y z
N ALA A 1 52.40 -31.55 -11.72
CA ALA A 1 51.37 -31.29 -12.76
C ALA A 1 49.96 -31.74 -12.33
N PHE A 2 49.81 -32.76 -11.48
CA PHE A 2 48.51 -33.31 -11.05
C PHE A 2 47.69 -32.42 -10.08
N THR A 3 48.35 -31.51 -9.36
CA THR A 3 47.74 -30.67 -8.32
C THR A 3 46.65 -29.73 -8.82
N MET A 4 46.68 -29.31 -10.08
CA MET A 4 45.62 -28.47 -10.67
C MET A 4 44.34 -29.27 -10.93
N PHE A 5 44.48 -30.54 -11.29
CA PHE A 5 43.36 -31.43 -11.54
C PHE A 5 42.64 -31.80 -10.23
N GLU A 6 43.37 -32.08 -9.15
CA GLU A 6 42.78 -32.33 -7.83
C GLU A 6 41.99 -31.12 -7.31
N LYS A 7 42.51 -29.91 -7.50
CA LYS A 7 41.80 -28.67 -7.12
C LYS A 7 40.52 -28.46 -7.93
N LEU A 8 40.54 -28.83 -9.21
CA LEU A 8 39.35 -28.76 -10.06
C LEU A 8 38.28 -29.75 -9.59
N ILE A 9 38.65 -31.01 -9.34
CA ILE A 9 37.73 -32.05 -8.83
C ILE A 9 37.12 -31.61 -7.50
N ALA A 10 37.94 -31.14 -6.55
CA ALA A 10 37.46 -30.67 -5.26
C ALA A 10 36.48 -29.48 -5.38
N GLY A 11 36.70 -28.58 -6.35
CA GLY A 11 35.78 -27.48 -6.63
C GLY A 11 34.45 -27.95 -7.22
N ILE A 12 34.49 -28.93 -8.12
CA ILE A 12 33.27 -29.53 -8.71
C ILE A 12 32.44 -30.23 -7.63
N ASP A 13 33.08 -31.04 -6.80
CA ASP A 13 32.39 -31.78 -5.72
C ASP A 13 31.73 -30.81 -4.73
N TYR A 14 32.41 -29.73 -4.36
CA TYR A 14 31.86 -28.68 -3.51
C TYR A 14 30.61 -28.02 -4.13
N GLU A 15 30.69 -27.61 -5.40
CA GLU A 15 29.57 -27.00 -6.12
C GLU A 15 28.36 -27.92 -6.23
N ILE A 16 28.58 -29.21 -6.48
CA ILE A 16 27.50 -30.21 -6.58
C ILE A 16 26.77 -30.33 -5.24
N VAL A 17 27.51 -30.54 -4.15
CA VAL A 17 26.92 -30.69 -2.81
C VAL A 17 26.18 -29.41 -2.41
N HIS A 18 26.77 -28.25 -2.66
CA HIS A 18 26.16 -26.96 -2.37
C HIS A 18 24.83 -26.75 -3.10
N ARG A 19 24.75 -27.15 -4.38
CA ARG A 19 23.52 -27.01 -5.18
C ARG A 19 22.45 -27.99 -4.77
N ILE A 20 22.79 -29.25 -4.48
CA ILE A 20 21.82 -30.26 -4.04
C ILE A 20 21.19 -29.84 -2.70
N TYR A 21 22.00 -29.38 -1.75
CA TYR A 21 21.51 -28.95 -0.43
C TYR A 21 20.66 -27.67 -0.48
N LYS A 22 20.84 -26.83 -1.48
CA LYS A 22 20.07 -25.58 -1.65
C LYS A 22 18.86 -25.72 -2.57
N ILE A 23 18.66 -26.88 -3.19
CA ILE A 23 17.51 -27.10 -4.05
C ILE A 23 16.27 -27.33 -3.18
N ALA A 24 15.45 -26.29 -3.07
CA ALA A 24 14.11 -26.42 -2.50
C ALA A 24 13.19 -26.95 -3.60
N VAL A 25 12.80 -28.23 -3.50
CA VAL A 25 11.76 -28.79 -4.37
C VAL A 25 10.43 -28.15 -3.96
N VAL A 26 9.93 -27.22 -4.77
CA VAL A 26 8.61 -26.64 -4.58
C VAL A 26 7.59 -27.73 -4.91
N PRO A 27 6.78 -28.22 -3.95
CA PRO A 27 5.73 -29.17 -4.26
C PRO A 27 4.75 -28.51 -5.23
N ALA A 28 4.38 -29.22 -6.30
CA ALA A 28 3.37 -28.77 -7.24
C ALA A 28 2.08 -28.48 -6.46
N GLN A 29 1.73 -27.20 -6.33
CA GLN A 29 0.50 -26.81 -5.65
C GLN A 29 -0.68 -27.39 -6.43
N SER A 30 -1.51 -28.20 -5.76
CA SER A 30 -2.77 -28.64 -6.33
C SER A 30 -3.62 -27.40 -6.58
N VAL A 31 -3.88 -27.11 -7.86
CA VAL A 31 -4.81 -26.08 -8.30
C VAL A 31 -6.14 -26.27 -7.58
N ILE A 32 -6.46 -25.34 -6.70
CA ILE A 32 -7.75 -25.25 -6.01
C ILE A 32 -8.77 -24.86 -7.09
N PRO A 33 -9.88 -25.60 -7.29
CA PRO A 33 -10.93 -25.19 -8.22
C PRO A 33 -11.52 -23.83 -7.79
N VAL A 34 -11.44 -22.83 -8.69
CA VAL A 34 -11.99 -21.48 -8.51
C VAL A 34 -13.51 -21.50 -8.77
N GLU A 35 -14.26 -22.32 -8.05
CA GLU A 35 -15.71 -22.43 -8.27
C GLU A 35 -16.54 -21.62 -7.27
N GLN A 36 -15.92 -21.01 -6.25
CA GLN A 36 -16.66 -20.27 -5.23
C GLN A 36 -16.03 -18.91 -4.91
N ALA A 37 -15.76 -18.12 -5.96
CA ALA A 37 -15.57 -16.68 -5.79
C ALA A 37 -16.95 -15.99 -5.84
N THR A 38 -17.72 -16.07 -4.75
CA THR A 38 -18.87 -15.18 -4.59
C THR A 38 -18.33 -13.79 -4.31
N THR A 39 -18.44 -12.90 -5.30
CA THR A 39 -18.07 -11.49 -5.11
C THR A 39 -19.03 -10.85 -4.12
N ASN A 40 -18.60 -9.77 -3.44
CA ASN A 40 -19.43 -8.99 -2.51
C ASN A 40 -20.67 -8.31 -3.17
N ALA A 41 -20.97 -8.61 -4.44
CA ALA A 41 -22.11 -8.08 -5.17
C ALA A 41 -23.44 -8.77 -4.84
N ALA A 42 -23.44 -9.93 -4.18
CA ALA A 42 -24.65 -10.70 -3.89
C ALA A 42 -25.52 -10.16 -2.72
N GLN A 43 -25.20 -8.98 -2.16
CA GLN A 43 -25.95 -8.38 -1.04
C GLN A 43 -26.71 -7.10 -1.40
N ILE A 44 -26.99 -6.84 -2.68
CA ILE A 44 -27.84 -5.71 -3.12
C ILE A 44 -29.17 -6.23 -3.69
N GLU A 45 -29.90 -7.03 -2.93
CA GLU A 45 -31.31 -7.36 -3.23
C GLU A 45 -32.09 -7.41 -1.91
N THR A 46 -32.50 -6.25 -1.37
CA THR A 46 -33.63 -6.07 -0.42
C THR A 46 -33.74 -4.63 0.13
N ILE A 47 -33.84 -3.61 -0.73
CA ILE A 47 -34.29 -2.26 -0.31
C ILE A 47 -35.54 -1.80 -1.09
N GLU A 48 -36.09 -2.60 -2.01
CA GLU A 48 -37.24 -2.18 -2.85
C GLU A 48 -38.61 -2.66 -2.37
N THR A 49 -38.83 -2.84 -1.07
CA THR A 49 -40.20 -3.06 -0.57
C THR A 49 -40.43 -2.39 0.79
N GLY A 50 -41.14 -1.25 0.76
CA GLY A 50 -41.98 -0.84 1.88
C GLY A 50 -41.67 0.50 2.55
N VAL A 51 -41.60 1.61 1.81
CA VAL A 51 -41.94 2.92 2.38
C VAL A 51 -43.24 3.38 1.76
N LYS A 52 -44.28 3.24 2.57
CA LYS A 52 -45.68 3.56 2.29
C LYS A 52 -45.83 5.03 1.92
N GLU A 53 -46.52 5.27 0.81
CA GLU A 53 -47.22 6.51 0.53
C GLU A 53 -48.29 6.74 1.62
N GLU A 54 -48.11 7.71 2.52
CA GLU A 54 -49.22 8.39 3.21
C GLU A 54 -48.89 9.87 3.49
N MET A 55 -49.67 10.74 2.84
CA MET A 55 -50.20 12.04 3.30
C MET A 55 -49.26 13.21 3.71
N LYS A 56 -49.09 14.10 2.73
CA LYS A 56 -49.47 15.55 2.72
C LYS A 56 -50.05 16.15 4.02
N GLN A 57 -49.48 17.31 4.37
CA GLN A 57 -50.02 18.51 5.05
C GLN A 57 -49.48 18.82 6.46
N GLN A 58 -49.13 20.11 6.63
CA GLN A 58 -48.73 20.84 7.85
C GLN A 58 -47.24 20.72 8.20
N GLN A 59 -46.46 21.77 8.42
CA GLN A 59 -46.69 23.21 8.37
C GLN A 59 -45.32 23.90 8.39
N THR A 60 -45.25 25.02 7.70
CA THR A 60 -44.15 25.98 7.65
C THR A 60 -43.85 26.59 9.03
N LYS A 61 -42.55 26.67 9.39
CA LYS A 61 -41.87 27.79 10.09
C LYS A 61 -40.61 27.27 10.79
N ASN A 62 -39.44 27.54 10.20
CA ASN A 62 -38.52 28.50 10.79
C ASN A 62 -37.30 28.71 9.87
N ILE A 63 -37.31 29.91 9.29
CA ILE A 63 -36.19 30.60 8.69
C ILE A 63 -35.25 31.03 9.82
N SER A 64 -33.96 30.73 9.68
CA SER A 64 -32.89 31.62 10.13
C SER A 64 -31.70 31.45 9.20
N THR A 65 -31.76 32.24 8.13
CA THR A 65 -30.64 32.77 7.35
C THR A 65 -29.73 33.60 8.27
N THR A 66 -28.40 33.54 8.12
CA THR A 66 -27.55 34.52 7.40
C THR A 66 -26.08 34.28 7.83
N PRO A 67 -25.04 34.88 7.19
CA PRO A 67 -24.79 35.03 5.75
C PRO A 67 -23.36 34.61 5.35
N ILE A 68 -23.15 34.56 4.03
CA ILE A 68 -21.89 34.36 3.30
C ILE A 68 -20.93 35.54 3.51
N GLN A 69 -19.64 35.28 3.75
CA GLN A 69 -18.56 36.17 3.30
C GLN A 69 -17.43 35.38 2.63
N SER A 70 -17.19 35.75 1.38
CA SER A 70 -16.23 35.22 0.43
C SER A 70 -14.91 36.00 0.46
N SER A 71 -13.91 35.47 -0.24
CA SER A 71 -12.59 36.04 -0.60
C SER A 71 -11.50 35.91 0.49
N THR A 72 -10.31 35.39 0.23
CA THR A 72 -9.39 35.72 -0.87
C THR A 72 -8.38 34.59 -1.11
N VAL A 73 -8.19 34.20 -2.37
CA VAL A 73 -6.97 33.52 -2.84
C VAL A 73 -5.80 34.48 -2.68
N ARG A 74 -4.82 34.14 -1.83
CA ARG A 74 -3.49 34.75 -1.86
C ARG A 74 -2.41 33.67 -1.79
N ASN A 75 -1.92 33.35 -2.97
CA ASN A 75 -0.63 32.74 -3.21
C ASN A 75 0.45 33.53 -2.45
N SER A 76 1.04 32.93 -1.42
CA SER A 76 2.15 33.51 -0.66
C SER A 76 3.31 32.53 -0.67
N LEU A 77 4.12 32.63 -1.73
CA LEU A 77 5.53 32.29 -1.66
C LEU A 77 6.19 33.22 -0.63
N THR A 78 7.14 32.67 0.10
CA THR A 78 8.17 33.31 0.97
C THR A 78 7.96 33.30 2.50
N ALA A 79 8.89 32.56 3.12
CA ALA A 79 9.62 32.85 4.37
C ALA A 79 8.96 32.60 5.75
N SER A 80 9.13 31.35 6.19
CA SER A 80 9.62 30.92 7.52
C SER A 80 8.81 31.26 8.79
N PRO A 81 8.07 30.28 9.33
CA PRO A 81 8.09 29.97 10.74
C PRO A 81 9.17 28.90 11.00
N SER A 82 10.06 29.17 11.95
CA SER A 82 11.13 28.30 12.41
C SER A 82 10.65 26.86 12.57
N PRO A 83 11.23 25.85 11.88
CA PRO A 83 10.85 24.49 12.16
C PRO A 83 11.61 24.14 13.43
N LEU A 84 10.88 24.03 14.54
CA LEU A 84 11.26 23.04 15.53
C LEU A 84 11.14 21.70 14.81
N ALA A 85 12.21 21.36 14.08
CA ALA A 85 12.32 20.21 13.21
C ALA A 85 12.32 18.98 14.12
N SER A 86 11.11 18.57 14.51
CA SER A 86 10.87 17.20 14.87
C SER A 86 11.27 16.42 13.63
N ASN A 87 12.45 15.80 13.71
CA ASN A 87 13.07 14.98 12.67
C ASN A 87 12.20 13.72 12.51
N LYS A 88 10.97 13.93 12.04
CA LYS A 88 10.00 12.88 11.80
C LYS A 88 10.46 12.20 10.53
N LYS A 89 10.93 10.96 10.71
CA LYS A 89 11.17 10.03 9.62
C LYS A 89 9.96 10.09 8.67
N PRO A 90 10.18 10.15 7.34
CA PRO A 90 9.08 10.20 6.39
C PRO A 90 8.14 9.02 6.60
N GLY A 91 6.84 9.25 6.40
CA GLY A 91 5.85 8.19 6.47
C GLY A 91 6.13 7.11 5.41
N ARG A 92 5.73 5.87 5.70
CA ARG A 92 6.00 4.69 4.84
C ARG A 92 5.69 4.90 3.35
N ASN A 93 4.64 5.66 3.02
CA ASN A 93 4.22 5.91 1.63
C ASN A 93 4.70 7.24 1.04
N ASP A 94 5.36 8.09 1.84
CA ASP A 94 5.83 9.41 1.41
C ASP A 94 6.98 9.30 0.40
N PRO A 95 7.25 10.35 -0.40
CA PRO A 95 8.45 10.42 -1.23
C PRO A 95 9.71 10.17 -0.40
N CYS A 96 10.62 9.35 -0.92
CA CYS A 96 11.85 9.06 -0.21
C CYS A 96 12.75 10.30 -0.14
N TRP A 97 13.36 10.52 1.02
CA TRP A 97 14.25 11.65 1.28
C TRP A 97 15.51 11.70 0.38
N CYS A 98 15.88 10.58 -0.26
CA CYS A 98 17.05 10.50 -1.15
C CYS A 98 16.84 11.13 -2.53
N GLY A 99 15.67 11.73 -2.81
CA GLY A 99 15.39 12.38 -4.09
C GLY A 99 15.14 11.42 -5.26
N SER A 100 15.02 10.10 -5.02
CA SER A 100 14.81 9.10 -6.08
C SER A 100 13.41 9.13 -6.73
N GLY A 101 12.47 9.92 -6.18
CA GLY A 101 11.06 9.92 -6.59
C GLY A 101 10.29 8.64 -6.21
N LYS A 102 10.94 7.64 -5.60
CA LYS A 102 10.30 6.40 -5.13
C LYS A 102 9.67 6.60 -3.75
N LYS A 103 8.63 5.81 -3.42
CA LYS A 103 8.04 5.79 -2.06
C LYS A 103 9.07 5.29 -1.05
N TYR A 104 9.08 5.87 0.16
CA TYR A 104 10.02 5.55 1.23
C TYR A 104 10.10 4.04 1.52
N LYS A 105 8.95 3.34 1.56
CA LYS A 105 8.88 1.87 1.73
C LYS A 105 9.62 1.03 0.70
N LYS A 106 9.84 1.56 -0.50
CA LYS A 106 10.50 0.86 -1.62
C LYS A 106 11.95 1.30 -1.79
N CYS A 107 12.43 2.23 -0.98
CA CYS A 107 13.75 2.83 -1.15
C CYS A 107 14.59 2.63 0.11
N HIS A 108 14.38 3.44 1.17
CA HIS A 108 15.24 3.43 2.36
C HIS A 108 14.57 2.90 3.63
N LEU A 109 13.27 2.54 3.60
CA LEU A 109 12.60 2.05 4.80
C LEU A 109 13.30 0.85 5.45
N ILE A 110 13.82 -0.10 4.65
CA ILE A 110 14.50 -1.28 5.17
C ILE A 110 15.85 -0.86 5.78
N SER A 111 16.63 -0.06 5.06
CA SER A 111 17.94 0.43 5.50
C SER A 111 17.91 1.39 6.70
N ASP A 112 16.79 2.09 6.92
CA ASP A 112 16.63 3.04 8.04
C ASP A 112 16.01 2.39 9.31
N LEU A 113 15.67 1.08 9.23
CA LEU A 113 15.11 0.28 10.32
C LEU A 113 16.13 -0.67 10.98
N ASP A 114 17.23 -0.98 10.29
CA ASP A 114 18.40 -1.71 10.83
C ASP A 114 19.38 -0.75 11.54
#